data_AF-A0A7W2IIL8-F1
#
_entry.id   AF-A0A7W2IIL8-F1
#
_cell.length_a   1.000
_cell.length_b   1.000
_cell.length_c   1.000
_cell.angle_alpha   90.00
_cell.angle_beta   90.00
_cell.angle_gamma   90.00
#
_symmetry.space_group_name_H-M   'P 1'
#
loop_
_entity.id
_entity.type
_entity.pdbx_description
1 polymer ?
#
loop_
_entity_poly.entity_id
_entity_poly.type
_entity_poly.pdbx_seq_one_letter_code
_entity_poly.pdbx_strand_id
1 'polypeptide(L)'
;MLTRYRILAAAALALAACGAALAEVSVTYVKPEQFSDVPYGVREREQVMKDLTAHFTHLGKQLPAGQTLKVEVLDVDLAGWVYPRRWGPDDIRVLRGGADWPHMHLRYSLEEDGKVLRSGDSELANMMYQQRMNRYPSDDALRYEKQMLDDWFQKEFAPAHKAG
;
A
#
# COMPACT_ATOMS: atom_id res chain seq x y z
N MET A 1 28.65 61.37 32.72
CA MET A 1 28.72 61.12 31.26
C MET A 1 29.09 59.64 31.08
N LEU A 2 28.10 58.80 30.79
CA LEU A 2 28.26 57.34 30.73
C LEU A 2 28.81 56.89 29.36
N THR A 3 29.67 55.87 29.44
CA THR A 3 30.47 55.25 28.38
C THR A 3 29.62 54.54 27.32
N ARG A 4 30.15 54.57 26.10
CA ARG A 4 29.57 54.13 24.82
C ARG A 4 29.44 52.60 24.69
N TYR A 5 28.31 52.20 24.10
CA TYR A 5 28.00 51.05 23.24
C TYR A 5 29.06 49.95 23.00
N ARG A 6 28.68 48.69 23.20
CA ARG A 6 28.97 47.57 22.28
C ARG A 6 27.81 46.56 22.31
N ILE A 7 26.92 46.65 21.31
CA ILE A 7 26.01 45.57 20.94
C ILE A 7 26.84 44.54 20.18
N LEU A 8 26.96 43.33 20.71
CA LEU A 8 27.43 42.17 19.95
C LEU A 8 26.20 41.34 19.57
N ALA A 9 25.83 41.44 18.30
CA ALA A 9 24.97 40.48 17.64
C ALA A 9 25.78 39.22 17.33
N ALA A 10 25.27 38.05 17.71
CA ALA A 10 25.73 36.78 17.18
C ALA A 10 24.48 36.01 16.72
N ALA A 11 24.38 35.86 15.40
CA ALA A 11 23.29 35.23 14.70
C ALA A 11 23.16 33.76 15.11
N ALA A 12 21.97 33.38 15.59
CA ALA A 12 21.59 31.98 15.72
C ALA A 12 21.30 31.43 14.31
N LEU A 13 22.29 30.76 13.70
CA LEU A 13 22.07 29.97 12.51
C LEU A 13 21.33 28.68 12.94
N ALA A 14 20.01 28.76 13.04
CA ALA A 14 19.19 27.56 13.15
C ALA A 14 19.27 26.83 11.80
N LEU A 15 20.15 25.82 11.71
CA LEU A 15 20.01 24.79 10.69
C LEU A 15 18.68 24.10 10.96
N ALA A 16 17.63 24.54 10.26
CA ALA A 16 16.46 23.71 10.05
C ALA A 16 16.93 22.51 9.23
N ALA A 17 17.28 21.42 9.92
CA ALA A 17 17.37 20.11 9.31
C ALA A 17 15.94 19.77 8.85
N CYS A 18 15.59 20.21 7.65
CA CYS A 18 14.47 19.65 6.93
C CYS A 18 14.92 18.25 6.51
N GLY A 19 14.90 17.32 7.46
CA GLY A 19 14.91 15.92 7.12
C GLY A 19 13.67 15.71 6.29
N ALA A 20 13.83 15.44 5.00
CA ALA A 20 12.73 15.04 4.16
C ALA A 20 12.09 13.83 4.85
N ALA A 21 10.95 14.04 5.51
CA ALA A 21 10.18 12.95 6.06
C ALA A 21 9.82 12.08 4.86
N LEU A 22 10.33 10.86 4.83
CA LEU A 22 9.93 9.90 3.81
C LEU A 22 8.41 9.77 3.88
N ALA A 23 7.78 9.59 2.73
CA ALA A 23 6.35 9.36 2.70
C ALA A 23 6.03 8.15 3.60
N GLU A 24 5.09 8.34 4.53
CA GLU A 24 4.70 7.33 5.50
C GLU A 24 3.48 6.57 4.99
N VAL A 25 3.46 5.26 5.17
CA VAL A 25 2.31 4.42 4.85
C VAL A 25 1.84 3.70 6.10
N SER A 26 0.58 3.86 6.44
CA SER A 26 -0.09 3.14 7.52
C SER A 26 -1.18 2.25 6.94
N VAL A 27 -1.15 0.95 7.24
CA VAL A 27 -2.14 -0.03 6.77
C VAL A 27 -2.81 -0.67 7.97
N THR A 28 -4.14 -0.62 7.99
CA THR A 28 -4.97 -1.28 9.01
C THR A 28 -5.86 -2.30 8.32
N TYR A 29 -5.95 -3.51 8.88
CA TYR A 29 -6.87 -4.55 8.41
C TYR A 29 -8.08 -4.61 9.32
N VAL A 30 -9.27 -4.34 8.78
CA VAL A 30 -10.52 -4.27 9.53
C VAL A 30 -11.16 -5.65 9.56
N LYS A 31 -11.21 -6.27 10.75
CA LYS A 31 -11.80 -7.61 10.95
C LYS A 31 -11.28 -8.66 9.95
N PRO A 32 -9.96 -8.88 9.91
CA PRO A 32 -9.33 -9.79 8.94
C PRO A 32 -9.83 -11.25 8.98
N GLU A 33 -10.55 -11.64 10.02
CA GLU A 33 -11.23 -12.92 10.16
C GLU A 33 -12.50 -13.06 9.34
N GLN A 34 -12.97 -11.96 8.74
CA GLN A 34 -14.18 -11.90 7.91
C GLN A 34 -13.86 -11.68 6.42
N PHE A 35 -12.57 -11.64 6.04
CA PHE A 35 -12.18 -11.45 4.65
C PHE A 35 -12.60 -12.65 3.78
N SER A 36 -12.97 -12.35 2.54
CA SER A 36 -13.59 -13.28 1.59
C SER A 36 -12.73 -14.50 1.23
N ASP A 37 -11.46 -14.30 0.87
CA ASP A 37 -10.51 -15.39 0.62
C ASP A 37 -9.12 -15.03 1.16
N VAL A 38 -8.88 -15.42 2.41
CA VAL A 38 -7.56 -15.46 3.03
C VAL A 38 -7.37 -16.81 3.73
N PRO A 39 -6.12 -17.27 3.95
CA PRO A 39 -5.89 -18.54 4.62
C PRO A 39 -6.61 -18.65 5.96
N TYR A 40 -7.19 -19.82 6.26
CA TYR A 40 -7.82 -20.07 7.56
C TYR A 40 -6.80 -20.09 8.71
N GLY A 41 -5.58 -20.56 8.42
CA GLY A 41 -4.48 -20.58 9.37
C GLY A 41 -4.04 -19.16 9.75
N VAL A 42 -3.94 -18.89 11.05
CA VAL A 42 -3.63 -17.55 11.57
C VAL A 42 -2.27 -17.07 11.07
N ARG A 43 -1.26 -17.93 11.05
CA ARG A 43 0.12 -17.57 10.66
C ARG A 43 0.21 -17.25 9.17
N GLU A 44 -0.44 -18.05 8.35
CA GLU A 44 -0.49 -17.90 6.90
C GLU A 44 -1.22 -16.61 6.52
N ARG A 45 -2.32 -16.33 7.21
CA ARG A 45 -3.09 -15.09 7.05
C ARG A 45 -2.31 -13.85 7.50
N GLU A 46 -1.61 -13.91 8.63
CA GLU A 46 -0.69 -12.85 9.07
C GLU A 46 0.43 -12.61 8.05
N GLN A 47 0.94 -13.68 7.43
CA GLN A 47 1.96 -13.57 6.40
C GLN A 47 1.44 -12.86 5.14
N VAL A 48 0.21 -13.17 4.69
CA VAL A 48 -0.44 -12.44 3.59
C VAL A 48 -0.55 -10.94 3.90
N MET A 49 -1.05 -10.59 5.09
CA MET A 49 -1.16 -9.17 5.50
C MET A 49 0.19 -8.49 5.58
N LYS A 50 1.21 -9.17 6.08
CA LYS A 50 2.57 -8.64 6.12
C LYS A 50 3.08 -8.34 4.71
N ASP A 51 2.85 -9.24 3.76
CA ASP A 51 3.31 -9.06 2.38
C ASP A 51 2.52 -7.98 1.64
N LEU A 52 1.22 -7.86 1.88
CA LEU A 52 0.39 -6.75 1.39
C LEU A 52 0.85 -5.40 1.98
N THR A 53 1.10 -5.33 3.29
CA THR A 53 1.61 -4.11 3.95
C THR A 53 2.99 -3.72 3.42
N ALA A 54 3.85 -4.70 3.16
CA ALA A 54 5.15 -4.46 2.53
C ALA A 54 4.99 -3.87 1.13
N HIS A 55 3.99 -4.34 0.37
CA HIS A 55 3.70 -3.81 -0.97
C HIS A 55 3.11 -2.40 -0.93
N PHE A 56 2.16 -2.10 -0.04
CA PHE A 56 1.68 -0.73 0.17
C PHE A 56 2.82 0.22 0.56
N THR A 57 3.70 -0.21 1.47
CA THR A 57 4.90 0.55 1.85
C THR A 57 5.84 0.76 0.65
N HIS A 58 5.99 -0.24 -0.22
CA HIS A 58 6.77 -0.10 -1.45
C HIS A 58 6.15 0.95 -2.39
N LEU A 59 4.84 0.91 -2.60
CA LEU A 59 4.10 1.89 -3.41
C LEU A 59 4.25 3.31 -2.86
N GLY A 60 4.14 3.47 -1.54
CA GLY A 60 4.29 4.77 -0.87
C GLY A 60 5.62 5.49 -1.14
N LYS A 61 6.68 4.77 -1.52
CA LYS A 61 7.96 5.38 -1.93
C LYS A 61 7.83 6.28 -3.16
N GLN A 62 6.75 6.16 -3.93
CA GLN A 62 6.45 7.01 -5.08
C GLN A 62 5.72 8.30 -4.71
N LEU A 63 5.23 8.42 -3.47
CA LEU A 63 4.57 9.64 -2.99
C LEU A 63 5.61 10.74 -2.71
N PRO A 64 5.24 12.02 -2.89
CA PRO A 64 6.04 13.14 -2.42
C PRO A 64 6.42 13.01 -0.93
N ALA A 65 7.63 13.45 -0.59
CA ALA A 65 8.08 13.51 0.80
C ALA A 65 7.14 14.40 1.63
N GLY A 66 6.94 14.05 2.90
CA GLY A 66 6.01 14.74 3.81
C GLY A 66 4.55 14.29 3.71
N GLN A 67 4.22 13.42 2.74
CA GLN A 67 2.87 12.87 2.63
C GLN A 67 2.72 11.55 3.41
N THR A 68 1.54 11.37 4.00
CA THR A 68 1.17 10.15 4.71
C THR A 68 -0.04 9.52 4.04
N LEU A 69 0.11 8.28 3.56
CA LEU A 69 -0.98 7.46 3.05
C LEU A 69 -1.49 6.53 4.16
N LYS A 70 -2.75 6.67 4.53
CA LYS A 70 -3.45 5.75 5.42
C LYS A 70 -4.37 4.88 4.59
N VAL A 71 -4.33 3.57 4.81
CA VAL A 71 -5.15 2.57 4.13
C VAL A 71 -5.86 1.71 5.18
N GLU A 72 -7.17 1.58 5.05
CA GLU A 72 -7.99 0.62 5.79
C GLU A 72 -8.44 -0.46 4.79
N VAL A 73 -7.91 -1.67 4.93
CA VAL A 73 -8.35 -2.83 4.14
C VAL A 73 -9.58 -3.43 4.81
N LEU A 74 -10.67 -3.46 4.07
CA LEU A 74 -12.00 -3.88 4.52
C LEU A 74 -12.36 -5.30 4.08
N ASP A 75 -11.85 -5.72 2.92
CA ASP A 75 -11.99 -7.08 2.43
C ASP A 75 -10.83 -7.47 1.52
N VAL A 76 -10.50 -8.77 1.48
CA VAL A 76 -9.50 -9.36 0.58
C VAL A 76 -10.03 -10.68 0.02
N ASP A 77 -10.02 -10.80 -1.29
CA ASP A 77 -10.27 -12.04 -2.03
C ASP A 77 -9.05 -12.30 -2.92
N LEU A 78 -8.26 -13.31 -2.55
CA LEU A 78 -7.03 -13.64 -3.26
C LEU A 78 -7.32 -14.37 -4.59
N ALA A 79 -6.47 -14.13 -5.59
CA ALA A 79 -6.60 -14.75 -6.90
C ALA A 79 -6.52 -16.27 -6.84
N GLY A 80 -7.38 -16.95 -7.58
CA GLY A 80 -7.46 -18.40 -7.62
C GLY A 80 -8.22 -19.01 -6.45
N TRP A 81 -8.27 -20.34 -6.44
CA TRP A 81 -8.99 -21.10 -5.43
C TRP A 81 -8.04 -22.01 -4.68
N VAL A 82 -8.17 -22.06 -3.36
CA VAL A 82 -7.47 -23.03 -2.53
C VAL A 82 -8.22 -24.36 -2.57
N TYR A 83 -7.55 -25.41 -3.06
CA TYR A 83 -8.03 -26.77 -2.89
C TYR A 83 -7.37 -27.39 -1.65
N PRO A 84 -8.15 -27.73 -0.60
CA PRO A 84 -7.62 -28.46 0.53
C PRO A 84 -7.18 -29.85 0.06
N ARG A 85 -5.89 -30.16 0.19
CA ARG A 85 -5.40 -31.51 -0.08
C ARG A 85 -5.82 -32.43 1.04
N ARG A 86 -6.41 -33.58 0.69
CA ARG A 86 -6.76 -34.64 1.66
C ARG A 86 -5.51 -35.28 2.30
N TRP A 87 -4.36 -35.20 1.63
CA TRP A 87 -3.06 -35.68 2.09
C TRP A 87 -1.94 -34.75 1.59
N GLY A 88 -1.41 -33.87 2.45
CA GLY A 88 -0.29 -32.98 2.15
C GLY A 88 -0.21 -31.82 3.15
N PRO A 89 0.98 -31.26 3.42
CA PRO A 89 1.13 -30.14 4.36
C PRO A 89 0.67 -28.79 3.78
N ASP A 90 0.60 -28.66 2.45
CA ASP A 90 0.35 -27.38 1.78
C ASP A 90 -0.92 -27.42 0.92
N ASP A 91 -1.66 -26.32 1.00
CA ASP A 91 -2.79 -25.99 0.15
C ASP A 91 -2.32 -25.61 -1.26
N ILE A 92 -2.98 -26.14 -2.30
CA ILE A 92 -2.68 -25.74 -3.69
C ILE A 92 -3.64 -24.65 -4.11
N ARG A 93 -3.09 -23.47 -4.41
CA ARG A 93 -3.81 -22.39 -5.08
C ARG A 93 -3.84 -22.66 -6.58
N VAL A 94 -5.05 -22.82 -7.13
CA VAL A 94 -5.28 -23.13 -8.54
C VAL A 94 -5.91 -21.92 -9.22
N LEU A 95 -5.26 -21.45 -10.28
CA LEU A 95 -5.72 -20.34 -11.10
C LEU A 95 -6.39 -20.90 -12.35
N ARG A 96 -7.68 -20.65 -12.52
CA ARG A 96 -8.51 -21.13 -13.64
C ARG A 96 -8.65 -20.09 -14.76
N GLY A 97 -8.33 -18.83 -14.49
CA GLY A 97 -8.42 -17.74 -15.47
C GLY A 97 -9.87 -17.35 -15.78
N GLY A 98 -10.78 -17.64 -14.86
CA GLY A 98 -12.20 -17.32 -14.93
C GLY A 98 -12.55 -16.25 -13.89
N ALA A 99 -13.68 -16.42 -13.20
CA ALA A 99 -14.09 -15.56 -12.08
C ALA A 99 -13.34 -15.91 -10.78
N ASP A 100 -12.01 -15.84 -10.85
CA ASP A 100 -11.07 -16.10 -9.76
C ASP A 100 -9.92 -15.08 -9.77
N TRP A 101 -10.24 -13.86 -10.21
CA TRP A 101 -9.32 -12.74 -10.19
C TRP A 101 -9.28 -12.11 -8.79
N PRO A 102 -8.21 -11.41 -8.42
CA PRO A 102 -8.11 -10.82 -7.09
C PRO A 102 -9.12 -9.68 -6.93
N HIS A 103 -9.67 -9.57 -5.72
CA HIS A 103 -10.43 -8.41 -5.26
C HIS A 103 -9.90 -7.87 -3.94
N MET A 104 -10.09 -6.56 -3.73
CA MET A 104 -9.84 -5.94 -2.44
C MET A 104 -10.78 -4.75 -2.26
N HIS A 105 -11.42 -4.66 -1.10
CA HIS A 105 -12.15 -3.46 -0.69
C HIS A 105 -11.28 -2.68 0.28
N LEU A 106 -11.05 -1.39 0.00
CA LEU A 106 -10.27 -0.53 0.90
C LEU A 106 -10.83 0.88 0.98
N ARG A 107 -10.52 1.55 2.09
CA ARG A 107 -10.60 3.01 2.23
C ARG A 107 -9.21 3.58 2.37
N TYR A 108 -9.04 4.82 1.95
CA TYR A 108 -7.76 5.49 2.08
C TYR A 108 -7.87 6.99 2.29
N SER A 109 -6.84 7.57 2.90
CA SER A 109 -6.58 9.01 2.92
C SER A 109 -5.10 9.29 2.66
N LEU A 110 -4.83 10.31 1.85
CA LEU A 110 -3.52 10.90 1.66
C LEU A 110 -3.51 12.26 2.36
N GLU A 111 -2.59 12.44 3.30
CA GLU A 111 -2.48 13.62 4.15
C GLU A 111 -1.12 14.28 4.00
N GLU A 112 -1.06 15.60 4.17
CA GLU A 112 0.16 16.40 4.22
C GLU A 112 -0.08 17.54 5.21
N ASP A 113 0.83 17.74 6.16
CA ASP A 113 0.72 18.77 7.20
C ASP A 113 -0.63 18.79 7.95
N GLY A 114 -1.21 17.60 8.20
CA GLY A 114 -2.49 17.43 8.88
C GLY A 114 -3.73 17.75 8.02
N LYS A 115 -3.55 18.04 6.73
CA LYS A 115 -4.63 18.24 5.77
C LYS A 115 -4.80 17.02 4.87
N VAL A 116 -6.04 16.56 4.72
CA VAL A 116 -6.38 15.53 3.73
C VAL A 116 -6.31 16.12 2.32
N LEU A 117 -5.38 15.60 1.51
CA LEU A 117 -5.22 15.94 0.09
C LEU A 117 -6.15 15.12 -0.80
N ARG A 118 -6.36 13.85 -0.44
CA ARG A 118 -7.22 12.90 -1.16
C ARG A 118 -7.76 11.86 -0.20
N SER A 119 -8.95 11.36 -0.45
CA SER A 119 -9.48 10.17 0.21
C SER A 119 -10.47 9.45 -0.69
N GLY A 120 -10.76 8.18 -0.37
CA GLY A 120 -11.72 7.40 -1.13
C GLY A 120 -12.08 6.08 -0.47
N ASP A 121 -13.14 5.48 -1.00
CA ASP A 121 -13.59 4.11 -0.75
C ASP A 121 -13.52 3.41 -2.12
N SER A 122 -12.76 2.31 -2.23
CA SER A 122 -12.35 1.71 -3.49
C SER A 122 -12.52 0.20 -3.49
N GLU A 123 -13.26 -0.28 -4.48
CA GLU A 123 -13.38 -1.69 -4.84
C GLU A 123 -12.39 -1.98 -5.97
N LEU A 124 -11.37 -2.78 -5.67
CA LEU A 124 -10.32 -3.15 -6.60
C LEU A 124 -10.65 -4.53 -7.20
N ALA A 125 -10.41 -4.66 -8.50
CA ALA A 125 -10.50 -5.94 -9.19
C ALA A 125 -9.56 -5.93 -10.40
N ASN A 126 -8.90 -7.05 -10.69
CA ASN A 126 -8.13 -7.23 -11.92
C ASN A 126 -8.65 -8.40 -12.75
N MET A 127 -9.77 -8.22 -13.43
CA MET A 127 -10.40 -9.27 -14.26
C MET A 127 -9.50 -9.85 -15.36
N MET A 128 -8.45 -9.12 -15.75
CA MET A 128 -7.51 -9.52 -16.80
C MET A 128 -6.17 -10.05 -16.22
N TYR A 129 -6.16 -10.50 -14.97
CA TYR A 129 -4.95 -10.82 -14.21
C TYR A 129 -4.00 -11.84 -14.86
N GLN A 130 -4.55 -12.80 -15.64
CA GLN A 130 -3.73 -13.77 -16.39
C GLN A 130 -3.37 -13.34 -17.81
N GLN A 131 -4.09 -12.37 -18.36
CA GLN A 131 -3.94 -11.94 -19.77
C GLN A 131 -2.90 -10.82 -19.92
N ARG A 132 -2.58 -10.13 -18.82
CA ARG A 132 -1.57 -9.08 -18.79
C ARG A 132 -0.21 -9.67 -18.42
N MET A 133 0.86 -9.06 -18.93
CA MET A 133 2.19 -9.37 -18.46
C MET A 133 2.33 -8.93 -17.01
N ASN A 134 2.53 -9.89 -16.12
CA ASN A 134 2.73 -9.64 -14.70
C ASN A 134 4.24 -9.51 -14.44
N ARG A 135 4.66 -8.35 -13.91
CA ARG A 135 6.07 -8.04 -13.66
C ARG A 135 6.68 -8.77 -12.46
N TYR A 136 5.84 -9.31 -11.57
CA TYR A 136 6.29 -10.07 -10.41
C TYR A 136 6.68 -11.50 -10.82
N PRO A 137 7.69 -12.09 -10.16
CA PRO A 137 8.09 -13.48 -10.36
C PRO A 137 6.93 -14.47 -10.22
N SER A 138 7.02 -15.63 -10.89
CA SER A 138 5.97 -16.65 -10.86
C SER A 138 5.83 -17.37 -9.51
N ASP A 139 6.86 -17.32 -8.67
CA ASP A 139 6.89 -17.88 -7.31
C ASP A 139 6.42 -16.89 -6.23
N ASP A 140 6.12 -15.64 -6.60
CA ASP A 140 5.50 -14.67 -5.69
C ASP A 140 4.00 -14.99 -5.54
N ALA A 141 3.64 -15.46 -4.35
CA ALA A 141 2.28 -15.90 -4.03
C ALA A 141 1.22 -14.80 -4.19
N LEU A 142 1.60 -13.52 -4.07
CA LEU A 142 0.69 -12.37 -4.15
C LEU A 142 0.86 -11.58 -5.45
N ARG A 143 1.44 -12.17 -6.50
CA ARG A 143 1.78 -11.43 -7.72
C ARG A 143 0.59 -10.76 -8.40
N TYR A 144 -0.62 -11.30 -8.28
CA TYR A 144 -1.80 -10.75 -8.96
C TYR A 144 -2.43 -9.62 -8.14
N GLU A 145 -2.43 -9.75 -6.82
CA GLU A 145 -2.86 -8.73 -5.87
C GLU A 145 -1.91 -7.52 -5.96
N LYS A 146 -0.60 -7.77 -6.03
CA LYS A 146 0.39 -6.71 -6.20
C LYS A 146 0.20 -5.94 -7.50
N GLN A 147 -0.06 -6.64 -8.62
CA GLN A 147 -0.38 -5.99 -9.89
C GLN A 147 -1.68 -5.16 -9.80
N MET A 148 -2.71 -5.67 -9.13
CA MET A 148 -3.96 -4.94 -8.92
C MET A 148 -3.74 -3.68 -8.07
N LEU A 149 -2.92 -3.76 -7.03
CA LEU A 149 -2.54 -2.64 -6.18
C LEU A 149 -1.67 -1.62 -6.91
N ASP A 150 -0.76 -2.06 -7.78
CA ASP A 150 0.00 -1.18 -8.67
C ASP A 150 -0.95 -0.37 -9.56
N ASP A 151 -1.92 -1.02 -10.20
CA ASP A 151 -2.89 -0.38 -11.08
C ASP A 151 -3.77 0.64 -10.33
N TRP A 152 -4.27 0.28 -9.15
CA TRP A 152 -5.04 1.18 -8.29
C TRP A 152 -4.19 2.39 -7.86
N PHE A 153 -2.97 2.16 -7.40
CA PHE A 153 -2.11 3.22 -6.91
C PHE A 153 -1.74 4.21 -8.02
N GLN A 154 -1.42 3.71 -9.22
CA GLN A 154 -1.17 4.58 -10.37
C GLN A 154 -2.42 5.40 -10.72
N LYS A 155 -3.60 4.80 -10.70
CA LYS A 155 -4.85 5.51 -10.99
C LYS A 155 -5.12 6.65 -9.98
N GLU A 156 -4.89 6.42 -8.69
CA GLU A 156 -5.22 7.39 -7.64
C GLU A 156 -4.15 8.44 -7.40
N PHE A 157 -2.87 8.10 -7.57
CA PHE A 157 -1.75 8.93 -7.13
C PHE A 157 -0.75 9.28 -8.22
N ALA A 158 -0.82 8.70 -9.42
CA ALA A 158 0.08 9.13 -10.49
C ALA A 158 -0.23 10.60 -10.86
N PRO A 159 0.80 11.42 -11.14
CA PRO A 159 0.60 12.77 -11.64
C PRO A 159 -0.25 12.69 -12.91
N ALA A 160 -1.33 13.48 -12.98
CA ALA A 160 -2.08 13.61 -14.22
C ALA A 160 -1.10 13.98 -15.33
N HIS A 161 -1.00 13.13 -16.36
CA HIS A 161 -0.13 13.37 -17.50
C HIS A 161 -0.48 14.76 -18.03
N LYS A 162 0.41 15.75 -17.87
CA LYS A 162 0.29 17.00 -18.60
C LYS A 162 0.49 16.62 -20.06
N ALA A 163 -0.61 16.49 -20.80
CA ALA A 163 -0.56 16.51 -22.24
C ALA A 163 0.13 17.82 -22.64
N GLY A 164 1.29 17.69 -23.27
CA GLY A 164 1.96 18.79 -23.94
C GLY A 164 1.24 19.20 -25.21
#